data_AF-K2BA46-F1
#
_entry.id   AF-K2BA46-F1
#
_cell.length_a   1.000
_cell.length_b   1.000
_cell.length_c   1.000
_cell.angle_alpha   90.00
_cell.angle_beta   90.00
_cell.angle_gamma   90.00
#
_symmetry.space_group_name_H-M   'P 1'
#
loop_
_entity.id
_entity.type
_entity.pdbx_description
1 polymer ?
#
loop_
_entity_poly.entity_id
_entity_poly.type
_entity_poly.pdbx_seq_one_letter_code
_entity_poly.pdbx_strand_id
1 'polypeptide(L)'
;MKPKVLFTDGEGPIVFKDLAADVTEKVVPGLFPVLSFYDDYLAEIGTEGYQAGDTLALVVPHFLAHGVKDKDIANEAKDAKLCFGVEEYVSELKKDEWNIRIISTAYSQMWELVGEHLGIPIQDIACTKLDLKALKESFGSKDFYARVLAAEKNILASTPLANEAMREVDQGKSVVEVLGKNPKFTPLRESLDHFYWDELKNLGYQTLEAVTVIGGKRKIDAAQNF
;
A
#
# COMPACT_ATOMS: atom_id res chain seq x y z
N MET A 1 11.76 -31.91 17.88
CA MET A 1 10.40 -31.36 17.63
C MET A 1 10.48 -30.42 16.44
N LYS A 2 9.41 -30.29 15.64
CA LYS A 2 9.38 -29.23 14.62
C LYS A 2 9.33 -27.86 15.32
N PRO A 3 10.01 -26.82 14.81
CA PRO A 3 9.94 -25.49 15.39
C PRO A 3 8.49 -24.99 15.37
N LYS A 4 8.07 -24.30 16.44
CA LYS A 4 6.77 -23.65 16.49
C LYS A 4 6.89 -22.32 15.76
N VAL A 5 6.08 -22.13 14.73
CA VAL A 5 6.14 -20.93 13.89
C VAL A 5 4.76 -20.30 13.83
N LEU A 6 4.70 -19.00 14.07
CA LEU A 6 3.54 -18.16 13.85
C LEU A 6 3.79 -17.31 12.60
N PHE A 7 2.87 -17.37 11.65
CA PHE A 7 2.75 -16.37 10.59
C PHE A 7 1.56 -15.47 10.90
N THR A 8 1.78 -14.16 10.92
CA THR A 8 0.73 -13.17 11.17
C THR A 8 0.80 -12.04 10.15
N ASP A 9 -0.36 -11.49 9.81
CA ASP A 9 -0.40 -10.16 9.20
C ASP A 9 0.05 -9.12 10.21
N GLY A 10 0.48 -7.96 9.72
CA GLY A 10 0.93 -6.86 10.54
C GLY A 10 -0.17 -5.86 10.87
N GLU A 11 -0.80 -5.30 9.84
CA GLU A 11 -1.87 -4.31 9.97
C GLU A 11 -3.17 -5.01 10.40
N GLY A 12 -3.75 -4.60 11.52
CA GLY A 12 -4.86 -5.26 12.21
C GLY A 12 -4.39 -6.08 13.41
N PRO A 13 -3.68 -7.22 13.23
CA PRO A 13 -3.24 -8.04 14.35
C PRO A 13 -2.19 -7.40 15.26
N ILE A 14 -1.22 -6.66 14.70
CA ILE A 14 -0.07 -6.12 15.44
C ILE A 14 -0.20 -4.61 15.66
N VAL A 15 -0.57 -3.87 14.61
CA VAL A 15 -0.75 -2.41 14.63
C VAL A 15 -2.02 -2.00 13.88
N PHE A 16 -2.68 -0.93 14.30
CA PHE A 16 -3.82 -0.36 13.56
C PHE A 16 -3.44 0.78 12.61
N LYS A 17 -2.16 1.19 12.60
CA LYS A 17 -1.71 2.28 11.73
C LYS A 17 -1.73 1.82 10.27
N ASP A 18 -2.43 2.57 9.42
CA ASP A 18 -2.29 2.49 7.98
C ASP A 18 -1.34 3.60 7.53
N LEU A 19 -0.04 3.28 7.48
CA LEU A 19 0.99 4.26 7.19
C LEU A 19 0.83 4.87 5.80
N ALA A 20 0.39 4.08 4.81
CA ALA A 20 0.23 4.57 3.45
C ALA A 20 -0.93 5.55 3.36
N ALA A 21 -2.07 5.25 3.99
CA ALA A 21 -3.20 6.15 4.10
C ALA A 21 -2.83 7.44 4.84
N ASP A 22 -2.19 7.34 5.99
CA ASP A 22 -1.84 8.49 6.83
C ASP A 22 -0.90 9.48 6.12
N VAL A 23 0.15 8.96 5.46
CA VAL A 23 1.05 9.81 4.66
C VAL A 23 0.29 10.42 3.49
N THR A 24 -0.50 9.61 2.78
CA THR A 24 -1.23 10.09 1.59
C THR A 24 -2.22 11.19 1.96
N GLU A 25 -2.96 11.05 3.06
CA GLU A 25 -3.89 12.08 3.52
C GLU A 25 -3.18 13.38 3.92
N LYS A 26 -1.98 13.31 4.48
CA LYS A 26 -1.17 14.50 4.79
C LYS A 26 -0.61 15.20 3.55
N VAL A 27 -0.34 14.46 2.49
CA VAL A 27 0.32 14.96 1.27
C VAL A 27 -0.72 15.39 0.23
N VAL A 28 -1.70 14.53 -0.05
CA VAL A 28 -2.79 14.73 -1.02
C VAL A 28 -4.13 14.29 -0.38
N PRO A 29 -4.78 15.15 0.41
CA PRO A 29 -6.03 14.82 1.10
C PRO A 29 -7.11 14.26 0.16
N GLY A 30 -7.75 13.15 0.57
CA GLY A 30 -8.83 12.50 -0.17
C GLY A 30 -8.40 11.63 -1.35
N LEU A 31 -7.10 11.53 -1.65
CA LEU A 31 -6.60 10.68 -2.73
C LEU A 31 -6.67 9.18 -2.37
N PHE A 32 -6.27 8.82 -1.14
CA PHE A 32 -6.12 7.42 -0.74
C PHE A 32 -7.40 6.59 -0.90
N PRO A 33 -8.60 7.04 -0.47
CA PRO A 33 -9.82 6.26 -0.65
C PRO A 33 -10.14 5.94 -2.11
N VAL A 34 -9.85 6.88 -3.03
CA VAL A 34 -10.07 6.67 -4.47
C VAL A 34 -9.11 5.62 -5.03
N LEU A 35 -7.82 5.68 -4.63
CA LEU A 35 -6.83 4.70 -5.07
C LEU A 35 -7.04 3.33 -4.45
N SER A 36 -7.42 3.24 -3.17
CA SER A 36 -7.75 1.97 -2.51
C SER A 36 -8.97 1.31 -3.16
N PHE A 37 -10.00 2.10 -3.53
CA PHE A 37 -11.17 1.57 -4.22
C PHE A 37 -10.82 1.04 -5.62
N TYR A 38 -9.84 1.67 -6.28
CA TYR A 38 -9.33 1.22 -7.56
C TYR A 38 -8.42 -0.02 -7.43
N ASP A 39 -7.64 -0.14 -6.36
CA ASP A 39 -6.88 -1.35 -6.00
C ASP A 39 -7.79 -2.57 -5.88
N ASP A 40 -8.91 -2.44 -5.15
CA ASP A 40 -9.91 -3.49 -5.00
C ASP A 40 -10.44 -3.95 -6.38
N TYR A 41 -10.72 -2.99 -7.27
CA TYR A 41 -11.14 -3.30 -8.63
C TYR A 41 -10.09 -4.10 -9.40
N LEU A 42 -8.83 -3.63 -9.41
CA LEU A 42 -7.74 -4.27 -10.15
C LEU A 42 -7.42 -5.67 -9.61
N ALA A 43 -7.47 -5.84 -8.29
CA ALA A 43 -7.29 -7.12 -7.62
C ALA A 43 -8.42 -8.10 -7.99
N GLU A 44 -9.69 -7.65 -8.01
CA GLU A 44 -10.84 -8.51 -8.31
C GLU A 44 -10.91 -8.95 -9.78
N ILE A 45 -10.54 -8.08 -10.73
CA ILE A 45 -10.46 -8.47 -12.16
C ILE A 45 -9.22 -9.32 -12.49
N GLY A 46 -8.28 -9.46 -11.55
CA GLY A 46 -7.07 -10.25 -11.73
C GLY A 46 -6.08 -9.64 -12.73
N THR A 47 -5.88 -8.32 -12.66
CA THR A 47 -4.88 -7.62 -13.49
C THR A 47 -3.52 -8.31 -13.40
N GLU A 48 -2.89 -8.55 -14.55
CA GLU A 48 -1.63 -9.30 -14.61
C GLU A 48 -0.54 -8.61 -13.76
N GLY A 49 0.11 -9.40 -12.89
CA GLY A 49 1.13 -8.91 -11.98
C GLY A 49 0.60 -8.15 -10.75
N TYR A 50 -0.68 -7.76 -10.72
CA TYR A 50 -1.30 -7.00 -9.63
C TYR A 50 -1.69 -7.90 -8.45
N GLN A 51 -1.53 -7.41 -7.22
CA GLN A 51 -1.91 -8.08 -5.97
C GLN A 51 -2.73 -7.13 -5.10
N ALA A 52 -3.68 -7.67 -4.33
CA ALA A 52 -4.38 -6.87 -3.31
C ALA A 52 -3.38 -6.21 -2.35
N GLY A 53 -3.55 -4.91 -2.11
CA GLY A 53 -2.63 -4.07 -1.35
C GLY A 53 -1.60 -3.31 -2.19
N ASP A 54 -1.56 -3.52 -3.51
CA ASP A 54 -0.71 -2.74 -4.43
C ASP A 54 -1.10 -1.23 -4.46
N THR A 55 -2.15 -0.80 -3.76
CA THR A 55 -2.41 0.62 -3.40
C THR A 55 -1.14 1.35 -2.97
N LEU A 56 -0.26 0.67 -2.22
CA LEU A 56 1.03 1.24 -1.79
C LEU A 56 1.94 1.58 -2.97
N ALA A 57 1.94 0.79 -4.04
CA ALA A 57 2.64 1.15 -5.27
C ALA A 57 1.96 2.34 -5.98
N LEU A 58 0.62 2.39 -5.97
CA LEU A 58 -0.15 3.47 -6.61
C LEU A 58 0.11 4.85 -5.97
N VAL A 59 0.30 4.93 -4.65
CA VAL A 59 0.50 6.23 -3.96
C VAL A 59 1.92 6.81 -4.16
N VAL A 60 2.91 5.99 -4.52
CA VAL A 60 4.33 6.40 -4.53
C VAL A 60 4.67 7.47 -5.58
N PRO A 61 4.15 7.46 -6.82
CA PRO A 61 4.32 8.58 -7.76
C PRO A 61 3.96 9.93 -7.14
N HIS A 62 2.88 9.97 -6.34
CA HIS A 62 2.40 11.17 -5.64
C HIS A 62 3.38 11.62 -4.56
N PHE A 63 3.93 10.69 -3.77
CA PHE A 63 4.99 11.00 -2.82
C PHE A 63 6.20 11.65 -3.49
N LEU A 64 6.62 11.13 -4.64
CA LEU A 64 7.74 11.67 -5.40
C LEU A 64 7.45 13.09 -5.91
N ALA A 65 6.25 13.33 -6.45
CA ALA A 65 5.83 14.63 -6.98
C ALA A 65 5.74 15.73 -5.90
N HIS A 66 5.34 15.36 -4.69
CA HIS A 66 5.31 16.27 -3.53
C HIS A 66 6.64 16.33 -2.77
N GLY A 67 7.66 15.61 -3.23
CA GLY A 67 9.00 15.65 -2.65
C GLY A 67 9.11 15.03 -1.26
N VAL A 68 8.20 14.10 -0.92
CA VAL A 68 8.25 13.27 0.29
C VAL A 68 9.55 12.47 0.28
N LYS A 69 10.19 12.36 1.44
CA LYS A 69 11.45 11.65 1.63
C LYS A 69 11.26 10.45 2.55
N ASP A 70 12.19 9.51 2.53
CA ASP A 70 12.17 8.32 3.41
C ASP A 70 12.05 8.70 4.89
N LYS A 71 12.71 9.79 5.30
CA LYS A 71 12.62 10.32 6.67
C LYS A 71 11.20 10.78 7.04
N ASP A 72 10.40 11.22 6.07
CA ASP A 72 9.04 11.72 6.32
C ASP A 72 8.12 10.51 6.55
N ILE A 73 8.28 9.44 5.76
CA ILE A 73 7.64 8.13 5.99
C ILE A 73 8.02 7.57 7.37
N ALA A 74 9.32 7.55 7.70
CA ALA A 74 9.80 7.06 8.98
C ALA A 74 9.33 7.92 10.17
N ASN A 75 9.21 9.24 9.98
CA ASN A 75 8.67 10.12 11.01
C ASN A 75 7.17 9.87 11.22
N GLU A 76 6.41 9.67 10.15
CA GLU A 76 5.00 9.32 10.23
C GLU A 76 4.81 7.99 10.95
N ALA A 77 5.67 7.00 10.72
CA ALA A 77 5.60 5.70 11.36
C ALA A 77 5.80 5.71 12.89
N LYS A 78 6.35 6.77 13.48
CA LYS A 78 6.67 6.84 14.92
C LYS A 78 5.44 6.82 15.82
N ASP A 79 4.27 7.18 15.31
CA ASP A 79 3.02 7.11 16.08
C ASP A 79 2.31 5.75 15.95
N ALA A 80 2.92 4.79 15.25
CA ALA A 80 2.42 3.42 15.17
C ALA A 80 2.35 2.83 16.58
N LYS A 81 1.13 2.53 17.00
CA LYS A 81 0.84 1.89 18.30
C LYS A 81 0.51 0.44 18.08
N LEU A 82 1.06 -0.39 18.96
CA LEU A 82 0.65 -1.78 19.07
C LEU A 82 -0.84 -1.89 19.42
N CYS A 83 -1.50 -2.90 18.89
CA CYS A 83 -2.82 -3.31 19.36
C CYS A 83 -2.72 -3.75 20.83
N PHE A 84 -3.80 -3.56 21.58
CA PHE A 84 -3.83 -3.90 23.01
C PHE A 84 -3.52 -5.39 23.23
N GLY A 85 -2.58 -5.71 24.13
CA GLY A 85 -2.20 -7.08 24.46
C GLY A 85 -1.15 -7.72 23.55
N VAL A 86 -0.72 -7.05 22.47
CA VAL A 86 0.25 -7.60 21.50
C VAL A 86 1.63 -7.78 22.13
N GLU A 87 2.06 -6.86 22.99
CA GLU A 87 3.36 -6.93 23.65
C GLU A 87 3.44 -8.17 24.57
N GLU A 88 2.41 -8.39 25.38
CA GLU A 88 2.30 -9.57 26.25
C GLU A 88 2.19 -10.86 25.44
N TYR A 89 1.37 -10.86 24.39
CA TYR A 89 1.21 -12.00 23.48
C TYR A 89 2.54 -12.42 22.84
N VAL A 90 3.27 -11.47 22.25
CA VAL A 90 4.58 -11.72 21.64
C VAL A 90 5.59 -12.20 22.67
N SER A 91 5.57 -11.62 23.88
CA SER A 91 6.45 -12.02 24.98
C SER A 91 6.22 -13.46 25.42
N GLU A 92 4.97 -13.89 25.60
CA GLU A 92 4.64 -15.26 25.98
C GLU A 92 5.01 -16.28 24.89
N LEU A 93 4.76 -15.95 23.62
CA LEU A 93 5.19 -16.79 22.50
C LEU A 93 6.71 -16.98 22.45
N LYS A 94 7.47 -15.92 22.69
CA LYS A 94 8.94 -15.99 22.74
C LYS A 94 9.46 -16.82 23.90
N LYS A 95 8.84 -16.72 25.09
CA LYS A 95 9.17 -17.57 26.25
C LYS A 95 8.93 -19.05 25.95
N ASP A 96 7.91 -19.33 25.16
CA ASP A 96 7.58 -20.67 24.67
C ASP A 96 8.36 -21.03 23.37
N GLU A 97 9.43 -20.30 23.03
CA GLU A 97 10.34 -20.58 21.90
C GLU A 97 9.64 -20.64 20.52
N TRP A 98 8.62 -19.80 20.29
CA TRP A 98 8.02 -19.62 18.96
C TRP A 98 8.86 -18.70 18.08
N ASN A 99 9.01 -19.08 16.81
CA ASN A 99 9.48 -18.19 15.76
C ASN A 99 8.28 -17.39 15.23
N ILE A 100 8.32 -16.07 15.39
CA ILE A 100 7.25 -15.17 14.95
C ILE A 100 7.67 -14.56 13.62
N ARG A 101 6.82 -14.71 12.59
CA ARG A 101 7.01 -14.16 11.24
C ARG A 101 5.87 -13.19 10.95
N ILE A 102 6.21 -11.93 10.67
CA ILE A 102 5.23 -10.92 10.27
C ILE A 102 5.29 -10.77 8.75
N ILE A 103 4.13 -10.77 8.09
CA ILE A 103 4.01 -10.58 6.65
C ILE A 103 3.00 -9.46 6.38
N SER A 104 3.48 -8.28 6.02
CA SER A 104 2.66 -7.07 5.96
C SER A 104 2.84 -6.35 4.62
N THR A 105 1.75 -5.74 4.16
CA THR A 105 1.75 -4.83 3.03
C THR A 105 2.50 -3.53 3.34
N ALA A 106 2.43 -3.01 4.55
CA ALA A 106 3.06 -1.74 4.94
C ALA A 106 4.57 -1.63 4.65
N TYR A 107 5.03 -0.38 4.56
CA TYR A 107 6.43 -0.06 4.29
C TYR A 107 7.38 -0.48 5.41
N SER A 108 8.61 -0.85 5.03
CA SER A 108 9.65 -1.32 5.95
C SER A 108 9.97 -0.34 7.08
N GLN A 109 9.84 0.97 6.84
CA GLN A 109 10.09 2.02 7.84
C GLN A 109 9.23 1.85 9.11
N MET A 110 8.00 1.34 9.00
CA MET A 110 7.18 1.03 10.18
C MET A 110 7.70 -0.20 10.91
N TRP A 111 8.05 -1.24 10.16
CA TRP A 111 8.47 -2.53 10.72
C TRP A 111 9.87 -2.49 11.32
N GLU A 112 10.72 -1.56 10.90
CA GLU A 112 11.98 -1.26 11.59
C GLU A 112 11.71 -0.81 13.03
N LEU A 113 10.74 0.10 13.24
CA LEU A 113 10.39 0.62 14.57
C LEU A 113 9.60 -0.41 15.40
N VAL A 114 8.54 -0.98 14.82
CA VAL A 114 7.64 -1.92 15.50
C VAL A 114 8.35 -3.25 15.79
N GLY A 115 9.14 -3.74 14.83
CA GLY A 115 9.95 -4.95 14.98
C GLY A 115 10.97 -4.80 16.09
N GLU A 116 11.71 -3.69 16.13
CA GLU A 116 12.65 -3.38 17.23
C GLU A 116 11.92 -3.35 18.58
N HIS A 117 10.79 -2.66 18.67
CA HIS A 117 10.01 -2.56 19.91
C HIS A 117 9.52 -3.93 20.40
N LEU A 118 9.08 -4.81 19.49
CA LEU A 118 8.66 -6.17 19.82
C LEU A 118 9.85 -7.14 19.99
N GLY A 119 11.08 -6.72 19.70
CA GLY A 119 12.28 -7.56 19.65
C GLY A 119 12.25 -8.61 18.54
N ILE A 120 11.51 -8.37 17.45
CA ILE A 120 11.45 -9.24 16.27
C ILE A 120 12.37 -8.62 15.21
N PRO A 121 13.44 -9.32 14.79
CA PRO A 121 14.40 -8.74 13.86
C PRO A 121 13.77 -8.56 12.47
N ILE A 122 14.19 -7.54 11.72
CA ILE A 122 13.61 -7.21 10.40
C ILE A 122 13.69 -8.37 9.40
N GLN A 123 14.67 -9.26 9.53
CA GLN A 123 14.79 -10.47 8.70
C GLN A 123 13.65 -11.48 8.91
N ASP A 124 12.91 -11.36 10.02
CA ASP A 124 11.74 -12.17 10.36
C ASP A 124 10.43 -11.43 9.99
N ILE A 125 10.54 -10.29 9.30
CA ILE A 125 9.42 -9.46 8.87
C ILE A 125 9.49 -9.24 7.35
N ALA A 126 8.57 -9.86 6.62
CA ALA A 126 8.40 -9.61 5.20
C ALA A 126 7.46 -8.43 5.00
N CYS A 127 7.98 -7.34 4.43
CA CYS A 127 7.26 -6.09 4.24
C CYS A 127 7.68 -5.38 2.96
N THR A 128 6.91 -4.36 2.55
CA THR A 128 7.18 -3.60 1.33
C THR A 128 8.39 -2.71 1.52
N LYS A 129 9.43 -2.93 0.73
CA LYS A 129 10.62 -2.06 0.74
C LYS A 129 10.30 -0.79 -0.03
N LEU A 130 10.55 0.36 0.59
CA LEU A 130 10.37 1.67 -0.04
C LEU A 130 11.66 2.49 0.09
N ASP A 131 12.22 2.90 -1.05
CA ASP A 131 13.37 3.81 -1.14
C ASP A 131 13.02 4.98 -2.05
N LEU A 132 12.43 6.03 -1.46
CA LEU A 132 11.99 7.22 -2.20
C LEU A 132 13.17 7.98 -2.77
N LYS A 133 14.34 7.93 -2.12
CA LYS A 133 15.56 8.55 -2.62
C LYS A 133 15.98 7.91 -3.95
N ALA A 134 16.11 6.59 -4.02
CA ALA A 134 16.51 5.88 -5.24
C ALA A 134 15.47 6.05 -6.36
N LEU A 135 14.19 6.00 -6.03
CA LEU A 135 13.11 6.26 -6.98
C LEU A 135 13.16 7.69 -7.54
N LYS A 136 13.42 8.68 -6.68
CA LYS A 136 13.60 10.07 -7.11
C LYS A 136 14.81 10.23 -8.03
N GLU A 137 15.92 9.56 -7.75
CA GLU A 137 17.11 9.59 -8.61
C GLU A 137 16.82 8.98 -9.99
N SER A 138 15.96 7.96 -10.04
CA SER A 138 15.61 7.24 -11.28
C SER A 138 14.54 7.97 -12.12
N PHE A 139 13.54 8.58 -11.48
CA PHE A 139 12.32 9.06 -12.15
C PHE A 139 12.03 10.55 -11.93
N GLY A 140 12.78 11.24 -11.07
CA GLY A 140 12.51 12.59 -10.60
C GLY A 140 12.75 13.70 -11.62
N SER A 141 11.99 13.71 -12.71
CA SER A 141 12.02 14.74 -13.75
C SER A 141 10.89 15.75 -13.60
N LYS A 142 11.08 16.96 -14.16
CA LYS A 142 10.03 18.00 -14.17
C LYS A 142 8.76 17.54 -14.86
N ASP A 143 8.88 16.78 -15.96
CA ASP A 143 7.72 16.28 -16.72
C ASP A 143 6.98 15.22 -15.91
N PHE A 144 7.70 14.27 -15.30
CA PHE A 144 7.11 13.27 -14.42
C PHE A 144 6.27 13.91 -13.31
N TYR A 145 6.82 14.87 -12.59
CA TYR A 145 6.09 15.57 -11.53
C TYR A 145 4.89 16.35 -12.06
N ALA A 146 5.02 17.01 -13.22
CA ALA A 146 3.91 17.74 -13.83
C ALA A 146 2.75 16.81 -14.21
N ARG A 147 3.03 15.60 -14.71
CA ARG A 147 2.01 14.59 -15.03
C ARG A 147 1.30 14.06 -13.80
N VAL A 148 2.06 13.71 -12.75
CA VAL A 148 1.49 13.24 -11.49
C VAL A 148 0.57 14.30 -10.87
N LEU A 149 1.01 15.56 -10.79
CA LEU A 149 0.20 16.66 -10.24
C LEU A 149 -1.05 16.96 -11.08
N ALA A 150 -0.97 16.81 -12.41
CA ALA A 150 -2.14 16.95 -13.28
C ALA A 150 -3.15 15.81 -13.06
N ALA A 151 -2.67 14.57 -12.90
CA ALA A 151 -3.51 13.42 -12.59
C ALA A 151 -4.19 13.56 -11.23
N GLU A 152 -3.48 14.01 -10.18
CA GLU A 152 -4.07 14.30 -8.87
C GLU A 152 -5.27 15.24 -8.98
N LYS A 153 -5.12 16.34 -9.73
CA LYS A 153 -6.22 17.28 -9.95
C LYS A 153 -7.44 16.62 -10.60
N ASN A 154 -7.21 15.75 -11.59
CA ASN A 154 -8.30 15.04 -12.29
C ASN A 154 -8.98 13.99 -11.39
N ILE A 155 -8.20 13.24 -10.62
CA ILE A 155 -8.69 12.24 -9.68
C ILE A 155 -9.51 12.92 -8.58
N LEU A 156 -8.99 13.98 -7.97
CA LEU A 156 -9.69 14.73 -6.91
C LEU A 156 -10.94 15.45 -7.43
N ALA A 157 -10.93 15.93 -8.66
CA ALA A 157 -12.14 16.46 -9.30
C ALA A 157 -13.22 15.38 -9.49
N SER A 158 -12.81 14.11 -9.58
CA SER A 158 -13.69 12.95 -9.72
C SER A 158 -14.11 12.34 -8.38
N THR A 159 -13.66 12.87 -7.24
CA THR A 159 -14.01 12.37 -5.89
C THR A 159 -15.53 12.27 -5.65
N PRO A 160 -16.40 13.21 -6.09
CA PRO A 160 -17.85 13.02 -5.94
C PRO A 160 -18.38 11.77 -6.65
N LEU A 161 -17.83 11.47 -7.83
CA LEU A 161 -18.18 10.29 -8.63
C LEU A 161 -17.62 9.01 -7.98
N ALA A 162 -16.39 9.05 -7.46
CA ALA A 162 -15.80 7.95 -6.71
C ALA A 162 -16.59 7.63 -5.44
N ASN A 163 -17.01 8.65 -4.68
CA ASN A 163 -17.83 8.47 -3.49
C ASN A 163 -19.20 7.87 -3.81
N GLU A 164 -19.76 8.19 -4.98
CA GLU A 164 -20.99 7.57 -5.43
C GLU A 164 -20.79 6.11 -5.83
N ALA A 165 -19.69 5.79 -6.51
CA ALA A 165 -19.30 4.41 -6.82
C ALA A 165 -19.12 3.57 -5.55
N MET A 166 -18.38 4.09 -4.56
CA MET A 166 -18.18 3.44 -3.26
C MET A 166 -19.52 3.18 -2.55
N ARG A 167 -20.44 4.15 -2.53
CA ARG A 167 -21.79 3.94 -1.96
C ARG A 167 -22.57 2.83 -2.68
N GLU A 168 -22.43 2.69 -3.99
CA GLU A 168 -23.07 1.59 -4.72
C GLU A 168 -22.51 0.22 -4.30
N VAL A 169 -21.21 0.14 -3.98
CA VAL A 169 -20.58 -1.06 -3.42
C VAL A 169 -21.05 -1.32 -1.99
N ASP A 170 -21.12 -0.29 -1.14
CA ASP A 170 -21.66 -0.38 0.22
C ASP A 170 -23.11 -0.88 0.25
N GLN A 171 -23.86 -0.64 -0.83
CA GLN A 171 -25.24 -1.11 -1.02
C GLN A 171 -25.34 -2.55 -1.56
N GLY A 172 -24.20 -3.25 -1.68
CA GLY A 172 -24.13 -4.68 -1.98
C GLY A 172 -23.78 -5.03 -3.43
N LYS A 173 -23.38 -4.07 -4.27
CA LYS A 173 -22.81 -4.36 -5.59
C LYS A 173 -21.33 -4.72 -5.46
N SER A 174 -20.80 -5.55 -6.34
CA SER A 174 -19.34 -5.76 -6.44
C SER A 174 -18.64 -4.53 -7.04
N VAL A 175 -17.37 -4.33 -6.71
CA VAL A 175 -16.56 -3.26 -7.30
C VAL A 175 -16.41 -3.44 -8.82
N VAL A 176 -16.41 -4.68 -9.31
CA VAL A 176 -16.36 -4.97 -10.76
C VAL A 176 -17.66 -4.58 -11.47
N GLU A 177 -18.83 -4.79 -10.85
CA GLU A 177 -20.09 -4.29 -11.40
C GLU A 177 -20.13 -2.77 -11.46
N VAL A 178 -19.58 -2.10 -10.46
CA VAL A 178 -19.57 -0.64 -10.36
C VAL A 178 -18.52 -0.03 -11.29
N LEU A 179 -17.23 -0.28 -11.12
CA LEU A 179 -16.18 0.34 -11.93
C LEU A 179 -16.00 -0.30 -13.30
N GLY A 180 -16.19 -1.61 -13.40
CA GLY A 180 -15.91 -2.36 -14.63
C GLY A 180 -17.05 -2.40 -15.64
N LYS A 181 -18.31 -2.35 -15.17
CA LYS A 181 -19.49 -2.58 -16.03
C LYS A 181 -20.46 -1.40 -16.10
N ASN A 182 -20.50 -0.53 -15.10
CA ASN A 182 -21.42 0.61 -15.10
C ASN A 182 -20.84 1.79 -15.92
N PRO A 183 -21.48 2.20 -17.04
CA PRO A 183 -20.98 3.28 -17.89
C PRO A 183 -20.80 4.61 -17.17
N LYS A 184 -21.55 4.83 -16.07
CA LYS A 184 -21.47 6.04 -15.25
C LYS A 184 -20.08 6.24 -14.64
N PHE A 185 -19.43 5.16 -14.21
CA PHE A 185 -18.13 5.20 -13.52
C PHE A 185 -16.96 4.89 -14.45
N THR A 186 -17.24 4.63 -15.74
CA THR A 186 -16.20 4.39 -16.75
C THR A 186 -15.19 5.53 -16.86
N PRO A 187 -15.57 6.82 -16.85
CA PRO A 187 -14.58 7.91 -16.91
C PRO A 187 -13.60 7.93 -15.73
N LEU A 188 -14.06 7.54 -14.53
CA LEU A 188 -13.19 7.43 -13.35
C LEU A 188 -12.16 6.32 -13.54
N ARG A 189 -12.61 5.12 -13.92
CA ARG A 189 -11.73 3.97 -14.17
C ARG A 189 -10.73 4.29 -15.29
N GLU A 190 -11.21 4.79 -16.44
CA GLU A 190 -10.34 5.06 -17.59
C GLU A 190 -9.30 6.15 -17.32
N SER A 191 -9.64 7.16 -16.51
CA SER A 191 -8.66 8.17 -16.09
C SER A 191 -7.55 7.57 -15.21
N LEU A 192 -7.89 6.63 -14.32
CA LEU A 192 -6.92 5.93 -13.48
C LEU A 192 -6.08 4.95 -14.31
N ASP A 193 -6.73 4.16 -15.17
CA ASP A 193 -6.06 3.22 -16.08
C ASP A 193 -5.05 3.95 -16.98
N HIS A 194 -5.48 5.06 -17.60
CA HIS A 194 -4.62 5.85 -18.48
C HIS A 194 -3.41 6.40 -17.72
N PHE A 195 -3.61 6.94 -16.52
CA PHE A 195 -2.51 7.49 -15.75
C PHE A 195 -1.49 6.41 -15.34
N TYR A 196 -1.94 5.34 -14.69
CA TYR A 196 -1.04 4.34 -14.10
C TYR A 196 -0.42 3.38 -15.12
N TRP A 197 -1.14 3.04 -16.19
CA TRP A 197 -0.72 1.99 -17.12
C TRP A 197 -0.24 2.49 -18.49
N ASP A 198 -0.48 3.78 -18.79
CA ASP A 198 -0.03 4.41 -20.03
C ASP A 198 0.89 5.62 -19.75
N GLU A 199 0.40 6.69 -19.10
CA GLU A 199 1.19 7.91 -18.90
C GLU A 199 2.48 7.67 -18.08
N LEU A 200 2.38 7.05 -16.91
CA LEU A 200 3.55 6.75 -16.07
C LEU A 200 4.53 5.81 -16.79
N LYS A 201 4.01 4.81 -17.50
CA LYS A 201 4.81 3.87 -18.28
C LYS A 201 5.60 4.58 -19.38
N ASN A 202 4.98 5.53 -20.09
CA ASN A 202 5.64 6.33 -21.12
C ASN A 202 6.75 7.24 -20.56
N LEU A 203 6.66 7.58 -19.28
CA LEU A 203 7.71 8.28 -18.53
C LEU A 203 8.79 7.33 -17.97
N GLY A 204 8.71 6.03 -18.27
CA GLY A 204 9.63 5.00 -17.80
C GLY A 204 9.31 4.47 -16.41
N TYR A 205 8.22 4.89 -15.77
CA TYR A 205 7.81 4.44 -14.45
C TYR A 205 6.81 3.29 -14.55
N GLN A 206 7.29 2.07 -14.27
CA GLN A 206 6.45 0.88 -14.22
C GLN A 206 5.97 0.65 -12.79
N THR A 207 4.72 1.03 -12.48
CA THR A 207 4.21 1.14 -11.11
C THR A 207 4.46 -0.09 -10.24
N LEU A 208 4.15 -1.30 -10.73
CA LEU A 208 4.30 -2.55 -9.98
C LEU A 208 5.76 -3.05 -9.88
N GLU A 209 6.65 -2.56 -10.75
CA GLU A 209 8.08 -2.90 -10.72
C GLU A 209 8.87 -1.89 -9.87
N ALA A 210 8.47 -0.62 -9.88
CA ALA A 210 9.09 0.44 -9.10
C ALA A 210 8.92 0.19 -7.60
N VAL A 211 7.75 -0.31 -7.19
CA VAL A 211 7.49 -0.71 -5.80
C VAL A 211 6.75 -2.05 -5.80
N THR A 212 7.45 -3.10 -5.38
CA THR A 212 6.87 -4.44 -5.24
C THR A 212 6.27 -4.60 -3.84
N VAL A 213 4.95 -4.49 -3.72
CA VAL A 213 4.26 -4.62 -2.44
C VAL A 213 4.18 -6.09 -2.01
N ILE A 214 4.35 -6.37 -0.72
CA ILE A 214 4.14 -7.71 -0.14
C ILE A 214 2.64 -7.96 0.12
N GLY A 215 1.86 -8.01 -0.97
CA GLY A 215 0.42 -8.25 -1.00
C GLY A 215 0.05 -9.61 -1.63
N GLY A 216 -1.20 -10.05 -1.42
CA GLY A 216 -1.76 -11.25 -2.05
C GLY A 216 -0.85 -12.49 -2.02
N LYS A 217 -0.56 -13.06 -3.20
CA LYS A 217 0.30 -14.24 -3.37
C LYS A 217 1.74 -14.02 -2.89
N ARG A 218 2.25 -12.78 -2.94
CA ARG A 218 3.61 -12.48 -2.44
C ARG A 218 3.71 -12.68 -0.93
N LYS A 219 2.58 -12.62 -0.19
CA LYS A 219 2.54 -13.03 1.22
C LYS A 219 2.80 -14.55 1.38
N ILE A 220 2.27 -15.36 0.48
CA ILE A 220 2.52 -16.82 0.46
C ILE A 220 3.98 -17.09 0.14
N ASP A 221 4.52 -16.42 -0.88
CA ASP A 221 5.92 -16.57 -1.27
C ASP A 221 6.86 -16.17 -0.12
N ALA A 222 6.55 -15.08 0.59
CA ALA A 222 7.29 -14.70 1.80
C ALA A 222 7.23 -15.80 2.87
N ALA A 223 6.05 -16.35 3.15
CA ALA A 223 5.89 -17.44 4.13
C ALA A 223 6.72 -18.69 3.79
N GLN A 224 6.90 -19.00 2.50
CA GLN A 224 7.66 -20.15 2.02
C GLN A 224 9.18 -19.95 2.07
N ASN A 225 9.65 -18.70 2.09
CA ASN A 225 11.08 -18.35 1.97
C ASN A 225 11.73 -17.90 3.29
N PHE A 226 11.02 -18.00 4.43
CA PHE A 226 11.52 -17.68 5.78
C PHE A 226 12.40 -18.76 6.43
#